data_AF-A0A3B8WQP8-F1
#
_entry.id   AF-A0A3B8WQP8-F1
#
_cell.length_a   1.000
_cell.length_b   1.000
_cell.length_c   1.000
_cell.angle_alpha   90.00
_cell.angle_beta   90.00
_cell.angle_gamma   90.00
#
_symmetry.space_group_name_H-M   'P 1'
#
loop_
_entity.id
_entity.type
_entity.pdbx_description
1 polymer ?
#
loop_
_entity_poly.entity_id
_entity_poly.type
_entity_poly.pdbx_seq_one_letter_code
_entity_poly.pdbx_strand_id
1 'polypeptide(L)' 'MSYSENGFFDNFGGKYVAEVLRRPLDELEVEFKKAMADPAFIKELETIQRDYIGRETPLLFAETAT' A
#
# COMPACT_ATOMS: atom_id res chain seq x y z
N MET A 1 9.95 -6.12 -13.77
CA MET A 1 9.69 -6.63 -12.41
C MET A 1 8.65 -7.73 -12.51
N SER A 2 9.00 -9.00 -12.33
CA SER A 2 7.98 -10.06 -12.22
C SER A 2 7.50 -10.12 -10.77
N TYR A 3 6.29 -9.65 -10.51
CA TYR A 3 5.61 -9.92 -9.25
C TYR A 3 5.19 -11.40 -9.26
N SER A 4 5.67 -12.20 -8.30
CA SER A 4 5.19 -13.58 -8.18
C SER A 4 3.87 -13.62 -7.42
N GLU A 5 3.00 -14.58 -7.74
CA GLU A 5 1.69 -14.77 -7.08
C GLU A 5 1.79 -14.98 -5.55
N ASN A 6 2.98 -15.28 -5.01
CA ASN A 6 3.21 -15.56 -3.60
C ASN A 6 3.82 -14.39 -2.80
N GLY A 7 3.81 -13.18 -3.37
CA GLY A 7 4.30 -11.97 -2.66
C GLY A 7 5.83 -11.84 -2.62
N PHE A 8 6.55 -12.48 -3.55
CA PHE A 8 7.99 -12.25 -3.74
C PHE A 8 8.26 -11.24 -4.84
N PHE A 9 9.30 -10.42 -4.60
CA PHE A 9 10.00 -9.58 -5.56
C PHE A 9 11.40 -10.18 -5.77
N ASP A 10 11.58 -10.87 -6.90
CA ASP A 10 12.75 -11.71 -7.17
C ASP A 10 12.99 -12.68 -6.00
N ASN A 11 14.16 -12.61 -5.36
CA ASN A 11 14.54 -13.50 -4.26
C ASN A 11 14.05 -13.04 -2.88
N PHE A 12 13.32 -11.92 -2.79
CA PHE A 12 12.99 -11.28 -1.52
C PHE A 12 11.48 -11.15 -1.32
N GLY A 13 11.01 -11.27 -0.08
CA GLY A 13 9.58 -11.18 0.26
C GLY A 13 8.97 -12.50 0.71
N GLY A 14 7.70 -12.73 0.38
CA GLY A 14 6.92 -13.86 0.87
C GLY A 14 6.36 -13.66 2.28
N LYS A 15 5.66 -14.69 2.79
CA LYS A 15 4.98 -14.67 4.09
C LYS A 15 5.60 -15.69 5.07
N TYR A 16 6.75 -15.35 5.66
CA TYR A 16 7.44 -16.17 6.67
C TYR A 16 6.94 -15.87 8.09
N VAL A 17 5.75 -16.36 8.41
CA VAL A 17 5.07 -16.13 9.69
C VAL A 17 4.65 -17.44 10.32
N ALA A 18 4.26 -17.42 11.59
CA ALA A 18 3.65 -18.58 12.25
C ALA A 18 2.38 -19.03 11.49
N GLU A 19 2.11 -20.33 11.48
CA GLU A 19 0.99 -20.92 10.72
C GLU A 19 -0.37 -20.27 11.03
N VAL A 20 -0.60 -19.95 12.31
CA VAL A 20 -1.83 -19.28 12.76
C VAL A 20 -2.08 -17.91 12.10
N LEU A 21 -1.02 -17.28 11.56
CA LEU A 21 -1.10 -15.98 10.89
C LEU A 21 -1.27 -16.09 9.37
N ARG A 22 -1.13 -17.28 8.78
CA ARG A 22 -1.25 -17.46 7.32
C ARG A 22 -2.63 -17.03 6.82
N ARG A 23 -3.69 -17.58 7.43
CA ARG A 23 -5.08 -17.29 7.04
C ARG A 23 -5.46 -15.80 7.17
N PRO A 24 -5.21 -15.11 8.31
CA PRO A 24 -5.48 -13.68 8.41
C PRO A 24 -4.77 -12.83 7.35
N LEU A 25 -3.55 -13.19 6.96
CA LEU A 25 -2.80 -12.47 5.91
C LEU A 25 -3.38 -12.70 4.52
N ASP A 26 -3.91 -13.88 4.25
CA ASP A 26 -4.57 -14.17 2.98
C ASP A 26 -5.92 -13.44 2.89
N GLU A 27 -6.69 -13.40 3.99
CA GLU A 27 -7.93 -12.62 4.07
C GLU A 27 -7.65 -11.12 3.87
N LEU A 28 -6.61 -10.57 4.52
CA LEU A 28 -6.20 -9.17 4.33
C LEU A 28 -5.83 -8.86 2.88
N GLU A 29 -5.11 -9.75 2.20
CA GLU A 29 -4.72 -9.55 0.81
C GLU A 29 -5.93 -9.51 -0.13
N VAL A 30 -6.91 -10.38 0.09
CA VAL A 30 -8.16 -10.41 -0.67
C VAL A 30 -8.94 -9.10 -0.48
N GLU A 31 -9.13 -8.66 0.77
CA GLU A 31 -9.88 -7.43 1.04
C GLU A 31 -9.13 -6.17 0.59
N PHE A 32 -7.80 -6.14 0.71
CA PHE A 32 -6.98 -5.08 0.15
C PHE A 32 -7.18 -4.95 -1.38
N LYS A 33 -7.10 -6.07 -2.11
CA LYS A 33 -7.31 -6.07 -3.57
C LYS A 33 -8.71 -5.57 -3.95
N LYS A 34 -9.73 -5.94 -3.18
CA LYS A 34 -11.11 -5.44 -3.37
C LYS A 34 -11.21 -3.93 -3.12
N ALA A 35 -10.70 -3.46 -1.97
CA ALA A 35 -10.75 -2.05 -1.59
C ALA A 35 -10.00 -1.16 -2.58
N MET A 36 -8.82 -1.59 -3.05
CA MET A 36 -8.04 -0.85 -4.05
C MET A 36 -8.69 -0.82 -5.44
N ALA A 37 -9.60 -1.75 -5.73
CA ALA A 37 -10.39 -1.76 -6.97
C ALA A 37 -11.73 -1.01 -6.83
N ASP A 38 -12.13 -0.61 -5.62
CA ASP A 38 -13.37 0.10 -5.35
C ASP A 38 -13.18 1.63 -5.46
N PRO A 39 -13.80 2.30 -6.45
CA PRO A 39 -13.69 3.75 -6.59
C PRO A 39 -14.22 4.54 -5.39
N ALA A 40 -15.20 4.01 -4.64
CA ALA A 40 -15.75 4.69 -3.47
C ALA A 40 -14.72 4.74 -2.34
N PHE A 41 -14.02 3.61 -2.10
CA PHE A 41 -12.93 3.54 -1.13
C PHE A 41 -11.78 4.48 -1.49
N ILE A 42 -11.37 4.49 -2.76
CA ILE A 42 -10.31 5.41 -3.24
C ILE A 42 -10.71 6.86 -3.03
N LYS A 43 -11.95 7.24 -3.35
CA LYS A 43 -12.44 8.62 -3.16
C LYS A 43 -12.44 9.04 -1.68
N GLU A 44 -12.82 8.14 -0.78
CA GLU A 44 -12.76 8.40 0.66
C GLU A 44 -11.31 8.59 1.12
N LEU A 45 -10.41 7.69 0.70
CA LEU A 45 -8.99 7.78 1.00
C LEU A 45 -8.37 9.10 0.50
N GLU A 46 -8.67 9.52 -0.72
CA GLU A 46 -8.23 10.80 -1.29
C GLU A 46 -8.77 11.99 -0.50
N THR A 47 -10.02 11.92 -0.05
CA THR A 47 -10.64 12.96 0.77
C THR A 47 -9.90 13.11 2.10
N ILE A 48 -9.61 12.00 2.78
CA ILE A 48 -8.83 12.00 4.03
C ILE A 48 -7.42 12.53 3.78
N GLN A 49 -6.76 12.10 2.70
CA GLN A 49 -5.44 12.59 2.35
C GLN A 49 -5.41 14.11 2.16
N ARG A 50 -6.40 14.68 1.47
CA ARG A 50 -6.48 16.12 1.20
C ARG A 50 -6.93 16.92 2.42
N ASP A 51 -8.02 16.53 3.06
CA ASP A 51 -8.72 17.35 4.07
C ASP A 51 -8.18 17.15 5.48
N TYR A 52 -7.69 15.95 5.80
CA TYR A 52 -7.23 15.62 7.15
C TYR A 52 -5.70 15.59 7.24
N ILE A 53 -5.03 14.91 6.31
CA ILE A 53 -3.56 14.79 6.31
C ILE A 53 -2.89 16.03 5.69
N GLY A 54 -3.58 16.74 4.79
CA GLY A 54 -3.08 17.96 4.15
C GLY A 54 -2.22 17.72 2.91
N ARG A 55 -2.44 16.62 2.17
CA ARG A 55 -1.82 16.38 0.87
C ARG A 55 -2.40 17.32 -0.21
N GLU A 56 -1.66 17.62 -1.27
CA GLU A 56 -0.28 17.18 -1.55
C GLU A 56 0.78 17.94 -0.75
N THR A 57 1.91 17.27 -0.48
CA THR A 57 3.05 17.90 0.20
C THR A 57 3.81 18.77 -0.81
N PRO A 58 4.05 20.06 -0.53
CA PRO A 58 4.78 20.93 -1.45
C PRO A 58 6.19 20.41 -1.71
N LEU A 59 6.60 20.37 -2.99
CA LEU A 59 7.97 20.10 -3.38
C LEU A 59 8.74 21.43 -3.47
N LEU A 60 9.58 21.70 -2.48
CA LEU A 60 10.37 22.93 -2.39
C LEU A 60 11.79 22.72 -2.92
N PHE A 61 12.24 23.63 -3.79
CA PHE A 61 13.63 23.67 -4.22
C PHE A 61 14.53 24.27 -3.14
N ALA A 62 15.58 23.55 -2.76
CA ALA A 62 16.54 24.01 -1.75
C ALA A 62 17.76 24.65 -2.43
N GLU A 63 17.70 25.97 -2.63
CA GLU A 63 18.70 26.74 -3.39
C GLU A 63 20.14 26.62 -2.87
N THR A 64 20.32 26.31 -1.59
CA THR A 64 21.63 26.30 -0.91
C THR A 64 22.03 24.92 -0.38
N ALA A 65 21.44 23.83 -0.86
CA ALA A 65 21.63 22.48 -0.28
C ALA A 65 22.96 21.78 -0.68
N THR A 66 23.96 22.52 -1.14
CA THR A 66 25.27 21.97 -1.56
C THR A 66 26.38 22.43 -0.63
#